data_AF-A0A9P4Q714-F1
#
_entry.id   AF-A0A9P4Q714-F1
#
_cell.length_a   1.000
_cell.length_b   1.000
_cell.length_c   1.000
_cell.angle_alpha   90.00
_cell.angle_beta   90.00
_cell.angle_gamma   90.00
#
_symmetry.space_group_name_H-M   'P 1'
#
loop_
_entity.id
_entity.type
_entity.pdbx_description
1 polymer ?
#
loop_
_entity_poly.entity_id
_entity_poly.type
_entity_poly.pdbx_seq_one_letter_code
_entity_poly.pdbx_strand_id
1 'polypeptide(L)'
;ILHLIHHRNKNQHRRSHWYRHFDIFRRHVNTLCSQITTLNHRPPTNLERARKRARDKDLQLQIRQRLDAWQDVYVAKWQHAFSQLVADGRFAVVGLALLGALAEVCEVTGITAVFEEV
;
A
#
# COMPACT_ATOMS: atom_id res chain seq x y z
N ILE A 1 10.90 -4.40 -1.08
CA ILE A 1 10.84 -5.41 0.01
C ILE A 1 9.62 -6.35 -0.04
N LEU A 2 8.38 -5.84 -0.23
CA LEU A 2 7.15 -6.64 -0.11
C LEU A 2 7.07 -7.86 -1.04
N HIS A 3 7.62 -7.76 -2.27
CA HIS A 3 7.60 -8.90 -3.21
C HIS A 3 8.44 -10.09 -2.70
N LEU A 4 9.58 -9.83 -2.04
CA LEU A 4 10.46 -10.87 -1.50
C LEU A 4 9.80 -11.58 -0.31
N ILE A 5 9.17 -10.81 0.57
CA ILE A 5 8.39 -11.36 1.69
C ILE A 5 7.26 -12.24 1.17
N HIS A 6 6.55 -11.80 0.13
CA HIS A 6 5.51 -12.61 -0.51
C HIS A 6 6.06 -13.90 -1.08
N HIS A 7 7.12 -13.84 -1.87
CA HIS A 7 7.71 -15.01 -2.51
C HIS A 7 8.11 -16.08 -1.48
N ARG A 8 8.77 -15.68 -0.39
CA ARG A 8 9.24 -16.59 0.66
C ARG A 8 8.11 -17.16 1.53
N ASN A 9 7.14 -16.33 1.91
CA ASN A 9 6.16 -16.69 2.95
C ASN A 9 4.85 -17.27 2.39
N LYS A 10 4.61 -17.18 1.07
CA LYS A 10 3.34 -17.62 0.47
C LYS A 10 3.02 -19.07 0.74
N ASN A 11 3.97 -19.98 0.58
CA ASN A 11 3.69 -21.41 0.67
C ASN A 11 3.50 -21.88 2.12
N GLN A 12 4.16 -21.22 3.07
CA GLN A 12 4.09 -21.57 4.50
C GLN A 12 2.91 -20.92 5.22
N HIS A 13 2.57 -19.68 4.84
CA HIS A 13 1.65 -18.84 5.61
C HIS A 13 0.37 -18.48 4.85
N ARG A 14 0.06 -19.12 3.72
CA ARG A 14 -1.13 -18.80 2.91
C ARG A 14 -2.44 -18.72 3.71
N ARG A 15 -2.57 -19.54 4.75
CA ARG A 15 -3.76 -19.63 5.61
C ARG A 15 -3.63 -18.82 6.92
N SER A 16 -2.48 -18.20 7.17
CA SER A 16 -2.26 -17.41 8.39
C SER A 16 -2.98 -16.07 8.33
N HIS A 17 -3.51 -15.62 9.47
CA HIS A 17 -4.29 -14.38 9.56
C HIS A 17 -3.48 -13.13 9.16
N TRP A 18 -2.23 -13.03 9.63
CA TRP A 18 -1.33 -11.94 9.29
C TRP A 18 -1.02 -11.90 7.78
N TYR A 19 -0.86 -13.07 7.16
CA TYR A 19 -0.49 -13.17 5.75
C TYR A 19 -1.63 -12.68 4.83
N ARG A 20 -2.89 -12.92 5.23
CA ARG A 20 -4.05 -12.35 4.53
C ARG A 20 -4.00 -10.82 4.51
N HIS A 21 -3.73 -10.21 5.66
CA HIS A 21 -3.62 -8.75 5.80
C HIS A 21 -2.44 -8.20 5.00
N PHE A 22 -1.30 -8.89 5.06
CA PHE A 22 -0.12 -8.57 4.25
C PHE A 22 -0.38 -8.66 2.74
N ASP A 23 -1.05 -9.72 2.26
CA ASP A 23 -1.31 -9.85 0.82
C ASP A 23 -2.30 -8.80 0.31
N ILE A 24 -3.30 -8.44 1.13
CA ILE A 24 -4.18 -7.29 0.84
C ILE A 24 -3.36 -6.01 0.75
N PHE A 25 -2.57 -5.70 1.78
CA PHE A 25 -1.69 -4.52 1.80
C PHE A 25 -0.78 -4.45 0.56
N ARG A 26 -0.07 -5.53 0.24
CA ARG A 26 0.81 -5.61 -0.93
C ARG A 26 0.07 -5.37 -2.25
N ARG A 27 -1.13 -5.95 -2.42
CA ARG A 27 -1.94 -5.72 -3.62
C ARG A 27 -2.35 -4.26 -3.74
N HIS A 28 -2.78 -3.67 -2.62
CA HIS A 28 -3.15 -2.25 -2.55
C HIS A 28 -1.99 -1.33 -2.90
N VAL A 29 -0.79 -1.56 -2.34
CA VAL A 29 0.44 -0.83 -2.69
C VAL A 29 0.80 -1.01 -4.16
N ASN A 30 0.76 -2.23 -4.69
CA ASN A 30 1.07 -2.49 -6.10
C ASN A 30 0.11 -1.77 -7.06
N THR A 31 -1.19 -1.74 -6.74
CA THR A 31 -2.17 -0.99 -7.54
C THR A 31 -1.91 0.51 -7.45
N LEU A 32 -1.54 1.04 -6.29
CA LEU A 32 -1.16 2.46 -6.19
C LEU A 32 0.08 2.77 -7.04
N CYS A 33 1.13 1.96 -6.96
CA CYS A 33 2.32 2.10 -7.79
C CYS A 33 2.02 2.05 -9.29
N SER A 34 1.13 1.15 -9.75
CA SER A 34 0.78 1.07 -11.17
C SER A 34 -0.02 2.29 -11.63
N GLN A 35 -0.90 2.82 -10.79
CA GLN A 35 -1.65 4.05 -11.09
C GLN A 35 -0.72 5.26 -11.15
N ILE A 36 0.20 5.41 -10.20
CA ILE A 36 1.21 6.48 -10.21
C ILE A 36 2.11 6.37 -11.46
N THR A 37 2.54 5.15 -11.82
CA THR A 37 3.32 4.91 -13.04
C THR A 37 2.54 5.33 -14.29
N THR A 38 1.23 5.05 -14.34
CA THR A 38 0.33 5.46 -15.43
C THR A 38 0.20 6.99 -15.51
N LEU A 39 0.09 7.67 -14.36
CA LEU A 39 0.06 9.13 -14.29
C LEU A 39 1.37 9.75 -14.76
N ASN A 40 2.51 9.18 -14.35
CA ASN A 40 3.85 9.67 -14.72
C ASN A 40 4.22 9.38 -16.18
N HIS A 41 3.59 8.40 -16.82
CA HIS A 41 3.82 8.11 -18.24
C HIS A 41 3.47 9.33 -19.10
N ARG A 42 4.45 9.83 -19.87
CA ARG A 42 4.29 10.96 -20.79
C ARG A 42 4.04 10.44 -22.21
N PRO A 43 2.85 10.66 -22.79
CA PRO A 43 2.56 10.22 -24.15
C PRO A 43 3.44 10.96 -25.17
N PRO A 44 3.88 10.27 -26.23
CA PRO A 44 4.73 10.87 -27.26
C PRO A 44 3.98 11.93 -28.09
N THR A 45 2.67 11.75 -28.33
CA THR A 45 1.89 12.64 -29.21
C THR A 45 1.04 13.67 -28.46
N ASN A 46 0.79 14.83 -29.08
CA ASN A 46 -0.09 15.87 -28.54
C ASN A 46 -1.55 15.40 -28.37
N LEU A 47 -2.05 14.59 -29.33
CA LEU A 47 -3.42 14.08 -29.31
C LEU A 47 -3.65 13.10 -28.14
N GLU A 48 -2.69 12.19 -27.91
CA GLU A 48 -2.76 11.27 -26.77
C GLU A 48 -2.63 12.01 -25.44
N ARG A 49 -1.85 13.10 -25.38
CA ARG A 49 -1.79 13.98 -24.20
C ARG A 49 -3.15 14.60 -23.86
N ALA A 50 -3.90 15.08 -24.84
CA ALA A 50 -5.24 15.63 -24.61
C ALA A 50 -6.22 14.58 -24.06
N ARG A 51 -6.23 13.37 -24.66
CA ARG A 51 -7.06 12.24 -24.18
C ARG A 51 -6.65 11.76 -22.79
N LYS A 52 -5.36 11.72 -22.50
CA LYS A 52 -4.82 11.30 -21.20
C LYS A 52 -5.22 12.26 -20.09
N ARG A 53 -5.23 13.58 -20.31
CA ARG A 53 -5.64 14.57 -19.29
C ARG A 53 -7.02 14.32 -18.69
N ALA A 54 -8.01 13.91 -19.49
CA ALA A 54 -9.34 13.58 -18.99
C ALA A 54 -9.31 12.31 -18.11
N ARG A 55 -8.56 11.28 -18.54
CA ARG A 55 -8.39 10.02 -17.78
C ARG A 55 -7.58 10.21 -16.51
N ASP A 56 -6.57 11.08 -16.54
CA ASP A 56 -5.71 11.38 -15.39
C ASP A 56 -6.51 12.01 -14.25
N LYS A 57 -7.51 12.86 -14.56
CA LYS A 57 -8.42 13.42 -13.53
C LYS A 57 -9.21 12.33 -12.82
N ASP A 58 -9.80 11.41 -13.58
CA ASP A 58 -10.59 10.30 -13.05
C ASP A 58 -9.71 9.36 -12.21
N LEU A 59 -8.50 9.08 -12.70
CA LEU A 59 -7.52 8.26 -11.99
C LEU A 59 -7.04 8.91 -10.69
N GLN A 60 -6.83 10.22 -10.67
CA GLN A 60 -6.51 10.97 -9.46
C GLN A 60 -7.62 10.90 -8.42
N LEU A 61 -8.89 10.98 -8.84
CA LEU A 61 -10.03 10.83 -7.94
C LEU A 61 -10.06 9.42 -7.32
N GLN A 62 -9.85 8.39 -8.12
CA GLN A 62 -9.77 7.01 -7.63
C GLN A 62 -8.62 6.77 -6.65
N ILE A 63 -7.46 7.41 -6.88
CA ILE A 63 -6.33 7.36 -5.95
C ILE A 63 -6.72 8.00 -4.61
N ARG A 64 -7.29 9.20 -4.63
CA ARG A 64 -7.73 9.91 -3.41
C ARG A 64 -8.72 9.09 -2.60
N GLN A 65 -9.80 8.62 -3.23
CA GLN A 65 -10.81 7.77 -2.56
C GLN A 65 -10.20 6.50 -1.95
N ARG A 66 -9.17 5.93 -2.58
CA ARG A 66 -8.47 4.78 -2.03
C ARG A 66 -7.64 5.15 -0.81
N LEU A 67 -6.93 6.28 -0.85
CA LEU A 67 -6.13 6.76 0.28
C LEU A 67 -7.02 7.11 1.48
N ASP A 68 -8.18 7.73 1.25
CA ASP A 68 -9.19 7.98 2.29
C ASP A 68 -9.62 6.65 2.94
N ALA A 69 -9.99 5.66 2.13
CA ALA A 69 -10.35 4.33 2.64
C ALA A 69 -9.18 3.63 3.37
N TRP A 70 -7.93 3.89 2.95
CA TRP A 70 -6.77 3.37 3.65
C TRP A 70 -6.66 3.95 5.05
N GLN A 71 -6.72 5.27 5.16
CA GLN A 71 -6.66 6.00 6.41
C GLN A 71 -7.77 5.57 7.37
N ASP A 72 -9.01 5.50 6.90
CA ASP A 72 -10.18 5.24 7.74
C ASP A 72 -10.26 3.80 8.24
N VAL A 73 -9.87 2.83 7.41
CA VAL A 73 -10.20 1.42 7.67
C VAL A 73 -8.97 0.50 7.61
N TYR A 74 -8.15 0.62 6.58
CA TYR A 74 -7.14 -0.41 6.31
C TYR A 74 -5.87 -0.25 7.13
N VAL A 75 -5.39 0.97 7.37
CA VAL A 75 -4.16 1.23 8.12
C VAL A 75 -4.25 0.63 9.52
N ALA A 76 -5.35 0.88 10.24
CA ALA A 76 -5.58 0.30 11.56
C ALA A 76 -5.61 -1.24 11.54
N LYS A 77 -6.25 -1.84 10.54
CA LYS A 77 -6.32 -3.31 10.39
C LYS A 77 -4.96 -3.93 10.10
N TRP A 78 -4.17 -3.31 9.21
CA TRP A 78 -2.83 -3.78 8.88
C TRP A 78 -1.88 -3.62 10.07
N GLN A 79 -1.88 -2.45 10.71
CA GLN A 79 -1.08 -2.18 11.89
C GLN A 79 -1.40 -3.18 13.02
N HIS A 80 -2.68 -3.44 13.29
CA HIS A 80 -3.08 -4.41 14.30
C HIS A 80 -2.59 -5.83 13.97
N ALA A 81 -2.83 -6.31 12.74
CA ALA A 81 -2.42 -7.65 12.31
C ALA A 81 -0.89 -7.83 12.35
N PHE A 82 -0.11 -6.80 12.00
CA PHE A 82 1.34 -6.85 12.03
C PHE A 82 1.88 -6.73 13.47
N SER A 83 1.25 -5.93 14.32
CA SER A 83 1.60 -5.84 15.74
C SER A 83 1.32 -7.15 16.48
N GLN A 84 0.22 -7.83 16.17
CA GLN A 84 -0.04 -9.19 16.68
C GLN A 84 1.05 -10.18 16.25
N LEU A 85 1.57 -10.07 15.02
CA LEU A 85 2.66 -10.91 14.55
C LEU A 85 3.98 -10.65 15.31
N VAL A 86 4.22 -9.40 15.72
CA VAL A 86 5.34 -9.05 16.61
C VAL A 86 5.13 -9.65 17.99
N ALA A 87 3.92 -9.53 18.55
CA ALA A 87 3.59 -10.04 19.87
C ALA A 87 3.65 -11.58 19.98
N ASP A 88 3.34 -12.32 18.92
CA ASP A 88 3.45 -13.80 18.88
C ASP A 88 4.91 -14.29 18.96
N GLY A 89 5.89 -13.43 18.72
CA GLY A 89 7.32 -13.69 18.94
C GLY A 89 8.00 -14.55 17.86
N ARG A 90 7.35 -15.63 17.40
CA ARG A 90 7.92 -16.60 16.45
C ARG A 90 8.32 -16.00 15.10
N PHE A 91 7.63 -14.94 14.69
CA PHE A 91 7.86 -14.22 13.43
C PHE A 91 8.04 -12.71 13.65
N ALA A 92 8.53 -12.32 14.83
CA ALA A 92 8.60 -10.91 15.21
C ALA A 92 9.42 -10.05 14.24
N VAL A 93 10.51 -10.60 13.70
CA VAL A 93 11.35 -9.89 12.70
C VAL A 93 10.56 -9.54 11.43
N VAL A 94 9.73 -10.46 10.94
CA VAL A 94 8.85 -10.19 9.78
C VAL A 94 7.79 -9.17 10.17
N GLY A 95 7.20 -9.29 11.36
CA GLY A 95 6.24 -8.32 11.89
C GLY A 95 6.81 -6.90 11.94
N LEU A 96 8.02 -6.73 12.47
CA LEU A 96 8.72 -5.44 12.53
C LEU A 96 9.02 -4.89 11.12
N ALA A 97 9.48 -5.74 10.20
CA ALA A 97 9.71 -5.33 8.82
C ALA A 97 8.41 -4.87 8.11
N LEU A 98 7.28 -5.51 8.42
CA LEU A 98 5.98 -5.12 7.88
C LEU A 98 5.45 -3.82 8.50
N LEU A 99 5.68 -3.60 9.80
CA LEU A 99 5.34 -2.33 10.45
C LEU A 99 6.18 -1.17 9.88
N GLY A 100 7.48 -1.38 9.67
CA GLY A 100 8.35 -0.39 9.03
C GLY A 100 7.89 -0.06 7.61
N ALA A 101 7.57 -1.09 6.81
CA ALA A 101 7.05 -0.88 5.46
C ALA A 101 5.67 -0.19 5.45
N LEU A 102 4.83 -0.44 6.45
CA LEU A 102 3.55 0.26 6.60
C LEU A 102 3.78 1.74 6.93
N ALA A 103 4.68 2.05 7.88
CA ALA A 103 5.02 3.41 8.24
C ALA A 103 5.54 4.20 7.03
N GLU A 104 6.51 3.65 6.29
CA GLU A 104 7.07 4.26 5.08
C GLU A 104 5.99 4.54 4.02
N VAL A 105 5.05 3.61 3.82
CA VAL A 105 3.94 3.81 2.88
C VAL A 105 3.00 4.92 3.36
N CYS A 106 2.67 4.97 4.65
CA CYS A 106 1.81 6.03 5.19
C CYS A 106 2.48 7.41 5.10
N GLU A 107 3.79 7.49 5.30
CA GLU A 107 4.59 8.71 5.14
C GLU A 107 4.60 9.18 3.68
N VAL A 108 4.98 8.31 2.74
CA VAL A 108 5.04 8.64 1.30
C VAL A 108 3.68 9.03 0.73
N THR A 109 2.60 8.47 1.26
CA THR A 109 1.23 8.79 0.82
C THR A 109 0.63 10.02 1.52
N GLY A 110 1.34 10.60 2.51
CA GLY A 110 0.85 11.74 3.28
C GLY A 110 -0.28 11.40 4.25
N ILE A 111 -0.56 10.11 4.50
CA ILE A 111 -1.54 9.68 5.49
C ILE A 111 -1.08 10.08 6.91
N THR A 112 0.24 10.11 7.15
CA THR A 112 0.81 10.54 8.43
C THR A 112 0.78 12.05 8.66
N ALA A 113 0.60 12.87 7.62
CA ALA A 113 0.63 14.33 7.75
C ALA A 113 -0.40 14.84 8.78
N VAL A 114 -1.55 14.18 8.90
CA VAL A 114 -2.59 14.52 9.89
C VAL A 114 -2.14 14.28 11.34
N PHE A 115 -1.18 13.37 11.57
CA PHE A 115 -0.66 13.06 12.91
C PHE A 115 0.60 13.85 13.27
N GLU A 116 1.25 14.49 12.31
CA GLU A 116 2.44 15.33 12.52
C GLU A 116 2.10 16.80 12.87
N GLU A 117 0.87 17.23 12.62
CA GLU A 117 0.38 18.59 12.93
C GLU A 117 -0.13 18.78 14.38
N VAL A 118 0.12 17.80 15.29
CA VAL A 118 -0.31 17.83 16.70
C VAL A 118 0.84 18.11 17.66
#